data_AF-X8IXG5-F1
#
_entry.id   AF-X8IXG5-F1
#
_cell.length_a   1.000
_cell.length_b   1.000
_cell.length_c   1.000
_cell.angle_alpha   90.00
_cell.angle_beta   90.00
_cell.angle_gamma   90.00
#
_symmetry.space_group_name_H-M   'P 1'
#
loop_
_entity.id
_entity.type
_entity.pdbx_description
1 polymer ?
#
loop_
_entity_poly.entity_id
_entity_poly.type
_entity_poly.pdbx_seq_one_letter_code
_entity_poly.pdbx_strand_id
1 'polypeptide(L)'
;MAVVNLPVEIVSEIGTYLSNHALASASLVCKSWRLATLPILYYSIILGNNSRVERFSVSGCINSIQISPYVKKLAINLGGDGIDQSVLALLEPWVPRLTQLSELRWSLDYVPDNLQLVQLFQTKCSTISSVYVLFPEGRNFNSESVQIQFSLLLGFKNLVEFTLEIDEFAAGFEPNCARFLTSLLLNCPNLQSLALRFYDDDLQYSLDALVASLNHEVTLPHLQKLQITGTVELDERTLFSPPGEGPHPFRDFLSRHPRIKDLELGCLVLKSYNGEINPYYFSLALPSLKSFECLDHICDQVIRSTVASRLETLIIREGSFEKGVDFLPDKVFGIRSLPKLRKLEIGTNAFDDAFEIMKAILPGTEALEELRITTVPHHCYHHAFLGLLTHTPKLRKLIMYNFGRSFMKATASVFGFPQLQLPGDDEELSYEAQLKRKLRILCPALEIIK
;
A
#
# COMPACT_ATOMS: atom_id res chain seq x y z
N MET A 1 16.44 -45.21 18.02
CA MET A 1 15.18 -44.46 17.85
C MET A 1 14.76 -44.60 16.40
N ALA A 2 13.59 -45.19 16.14
CA ALA A 2 13.03 -45.21 14.79
C ALA A 2 12.60 -43.77 14.46
N VAL A 3 13.29 -43.12 13.54
CA VAL A 3 12.79 -41.87 12.95
C VAL A 3 11.49 -42.25 12.25
N VAL A 4 10.37 -41.75 12.74
CA VAL A 4 9.06 -41.94 12.09
C VAL A 4 9.20 -41.40 10.67
N ASN A 5 9.10 -42.29 9.67
CA ASN A 5 9.09 -41.91 8.26
C ASN A 5 7.75 -41.25 7.96
N LEU A 6 7.62 -39.97 8.32
CA LEU A 6 6.49 -39.15 7.90
C LEU A 6 6.58 -38.92 6.38
N PRO A 7 5.45 -38.93 5.66
CA PRO A 7 5.41 -38.50 4.26
C PRO A 7 5.98 -37.09 4.08
N VAL A 8 6.60 -36.83 2.93
CA VAL A 8 7.24 -35.54 2.62
C VAL A 8 6.24 -34.39 2.69
N GLU A 9 4.99 -34.65 2.31
CA GLU A 9 3.87 -33.71 2.34
C GLU A 9 3.56 -33.26 3.77
N ILE A 10 3.56 -34.19 4.72
CA ILE A 10 3.31 -33.89 6.15
C ILE A 10 4.45 -33.08 6.74
N VAL A 11 5.70 -33.41 6.39
CA VAL A 11 6.88 -32.65 6.85
C VAL A 11 6.88 -31.24 6.23
N SER A 12 6.49 -31.12 4.97
CA SER A 12 6.34 -29.81 4.29
C SER A 12 5.28 -28.97 4.98
N GLU A 13 4.11 -29.55 5.30
CA GLU A 13 3.03 -28.84 5.99
C GLU A 13 3.48 -28.33 7.36
N ILE A 14 4.10 -29.21 8.17
CA ILE A 14 4.67 -28.82 9.47
C ILE A 14 5.69 -27.69 9.29
N GLY A 15 6.53 -27.79 8.26
CA GLY A 15 7.55 -26.79 7.95
C GLY A 15 7.00 -25.39 7.73
N THR A 16 5.78 -25.23 7.21
CA THR A 16 5.17 -23.91 7.00
C THR A 16 4.92 -23.14 8.30
N TYR A 17 4.88 -23.83 9.44
CA TYR A 17 4.68 -23.26 10.76
C TYR A 17 5.99 -23.07 11.56
N LEU A 18 7.13 -23.48 11.01
CA LEU A 18 8.43 -23.43 11.69
C LEU A 18 9.21 -22.15 11.38
N SER A 19 10.01 -21.69 12.33
CA SER A 19 10.99 -20.61 12.09
C SER A 19 12.13 -21.08 11.19
N ASN A 20 12.83 -20.15 10.53
CA ASN A 20 13.99 -20.47 9.69
C ASN A 20 15.08 -21.29 10.43
N HIS A 21 15.29 -21.01 11.72
CA HIS A 21 16.24 -21.79 12.55
C HIS A 21 15.76 -23.23 12.77
N ALA A 22 14.47 -23.42 13.05
CA ALA A 22 13.86 -24.73 13.21
C ALA A 22 13.86 -25.51 11.88
N LEU A 23 13.58 -24.85 10.76
CA LEU A 23 13.67 -25.42 9.41
C LEU A 23 15.09 -25.86 9.05
N ALA A 24 16.09 -25.03 9.36
CA ALA A 24 17.49 -25.39 9.16
C ALA A 24 17.86 -26.64 9.97
N SER A 25 17.45 -26.70 11.24
CA SER A 25 17.66 -27.87 12.11
C SER A 25 16.92 -29.12 11.58
N ALA A 26 15.68 -28.96 11.13
CA ALA A 26 14.86 -30.02 10.54
C ALA A 26 15.49 -30.59 9.25
N SER A 27 16.16 -29.75 8.46
CA SER A 27 16.85 -30.17 7.22
C SER A 27 18.05 -31.11 7.46
N LEU A 28 18.53 -31.18 8.70
CA LEU A 28 19.65 -32.03 9.12
C LEU A 28 19.19 -33.41 9.64
N VAL A 29 17.89 -33.62 9.86
CA VAL A 29 17.34 -34.86 10.44
C VAL A 29 17.55 -36.06 9.51
N CYS A 30 17.09 -35.98 8.26
CA CYS A 30 17.29 -37.02 7.25
C CYS A 30 17.09 -36.47 5.83
N LYS A 31 17.38 -37.29 4.80
CA LYS A 31 17.26 -36.87 3.39
C LYS A 31 15.83 -36.45 3.01
N SER A 32 14.81 -37.16 3.48
CA SER A 32 13.41 -36.84 3.18
C SER A 32 12.98 -35.52 3.80
N TRP A 33 13.37 -35.29 5.07
CA TRP A 33 13.10 -34.01 5.75
C TRP A 33 13.81 -32.87 5.06
N ARG A 34 15.07 -33.07 4.67
CA ARG A 34 15.82 -32.09 3.87
C ARG A 34 15.08 -31.69 2.60
N LEU A 35 14.59 -32.65 1.82
CA LEU A 35 13.85 -32.38 0.58
C LEU A 35 12.54 -31.62 0.84
N ALA A 36 11.88 -31.88 1.97
CA ALA A 36 10.65 -31.19 2.37
C ALA A 36 10.90 -29.75 2.87
N THR A 37 11.99 -29.52 3.60
CA THR A 37 12.23 -28.23 4.29
C THR A 37 12.97 -27.21 3.43
N LEU A 38 13.84 -27.63 2.51
CA LEU A 38 14.62 -26.72 1.67
C LEU A 38 13.76 -25.78 0.80
N PRO A 39 12.66 -26.25 0.15
CA PRO A 39 11.77 -25.37 -0.60
C PRO A 39 11.19 -24.23 0.25
N ILE A 40 10.89 -24.51 1.52
CA ILE A 40 10.30 -23.55 2.46
C ILE A 40 11.39 -22.57 2.94
N LEU A 41 12.54 -23.10 3.34
CA LEU A 41 13.65 -22.32 3.90
C LEU A 41 14.24 -21.32 2.88
N TYR A 42 14.33 -21.71 1.61
CA TYR A 42 14.93 -20.91 0.55
C TYR A 42 13.92 -20.26 -0.40
N TYR A 43 12.62 -20.32 -0.08
CA TYR A 43 11.55 -19.71 -0.88
C TYR A 43 11.80 -18.21 -1.14
N SER A 44 12.21 -17.49 -0.10
CA SER A 44 12.47 -16.06 -0.11
C SER A 44 13.84 -15.76 0.48
N ILE A 45 14.71 -15.10 -0.31
CA ILE A 45 16.07 -14.74 0.09
C ILE A 45 16.19 -13.22 0.17
N ILE A 46 16.79 -12.74 1.26
CA ILE A 46 17.05 -11.31 1.48
C ILE A 46 18.56 -11.10 1.63
N LEU A 47 19.13 -10.45 0.62
CA LEU A 47 20.53 -10.04 0.59
C LEU A 47 20.62 -8.59 1.05
N GLY A 48 20.86 -8.40 2.34
CA GLY A 48 20.81 -7.07 2.99
C GLY A 48 22.16 -6.43 3.28
N ASN A 49 23.29 -7.10 3.03
CA ASN A 49 24.64 -6.56 3.20
C ASN A 49 25.67 -7.41 2.44
N ASN A 50 26.91 -6.92 2.32
CA ASN A 50 28.02 -7.61 1.65
C ASN A 50 28.21 -9.06 2.12
N SER A 51 28.26 -9.29 3.43
CA SER A 51 28.53 -10.62 4.00
C SER A 51 27.49 -11.66 3.59
N ARG A 52 26.22 -11.26 3.41
CA ARG A 52 25.16 -12.14 2.94
C ARG A 52 25.30 -12.46 1.45
N VAL A 53 25.68 -11.48 0.64
CA VAL A 53 25.94 -11.68 -0.79
C VAL A 53 27.10 -12.65 -0.99
N GLU A 54 28.21 -12.48 -0.25
CA GLU A 54 29.37 -13.37 -0.30
C GLU A 54 29.02 -14.79 0.16
N ARG A 55 28.30 -14.95 1.28
CA ARG A 55 27.86 -16.28 1.73
C ARG A 55 26.94 -16.94 0.71
N PHE A 56 26.04 -16.17 0.12
CA PHE A 56 25.15 -16.65 -0.93
C PHE A 56 25.96 -17.10 -2.14
N SER A 57 26.92 -16.30 -2.60
CA SER A 57 27.74 -16.64 -3.77
C SER A 57 28.54 -17.94 -3.57
N VAL A 58 29.17 -18.11 -2.40
CA VAL A 58 29.96 -19.30 -2.05
C VAL A 58 29.09 -20.56 -1.96
N SER A 59 27.84 -20.43 -1.49
CA SER A 59 26.93 -21.58 -1.29
C SER A 59 26.57 -22.33 -2.59
N GLY A 60 26.89 -21.78 -3.76
CA GLY A 60 26.55 -22.31 -5.09
C GLY A 60 27.73 -22.83 -5.90
N CYS A 61 28.95 -22.74 -5.35
CA CYS A 61 30.18 -23.06 -6.06
C CYS A 61 30.76 -24.46 -5.71
N ILE A 62 30.27 -25.15 -4.68
CA ILE A 62 30.98 -26.32 -4.12
C ILE A 62 30.05 -27.49 -3.86
N ASN A 63 29.79 -28.38 -4.85
CA ASN A 63 29.15 -29.70 -4.67
C ASN A 63 27.95 -29.77 -3.68
N SER A 64 27.30 -28.64 -3.47
CA SER A 64 26.38 -28.36 -2.38
C SER A 64 24.96 -28.41 -2.91
N ILE A 65 24.03 -28.63 -2.00
CA ILE A 65 22.59 -28.60 -2.23
C ILE A 65 22.24 -27.45 -3.19
N GLN A 66 21.74 -27.77 -4.38
CA GLN A 66 21.28 -26.76 -5.34
C GLN A 66 20.04 -26.09 -4.76
N ILE A 67 20.22 -24.93 -4.13
CA ILE A 67 19.12 -24.13 -3.59
C ILE A 67 18.43 -23.27 -4.65
N SER A 68 19.10 -23.01 -5.79
CA SER A 68 18.58 -22.14 -6.85
C SER A 68 17.20 -22.53 -7.40
N PRO A 69 16.81 -23.82 -7.49
CA PRO A 69 15.45 -24.20 -7.93
C PRO A 69 14.36 -23.83 -6.92
N TYR A 70 14.71 -23.57 -5.67
CA TYR A 70 13.75 -23.25 -4.60
C TYR A 70 13.53 -21.76 -4.41
N VAL A 71 14.41 -20.92 -4.95
CA VAL A 71 14.34 -19.46 -4.80
C VAL A 71 13.27 -18.89 -5.72
N LYS A 72 12.16 -18.41 -5.13
CA LYS A 72 11.07 -17.75 -5.85
C LYS A 72 11.03 -16.25 -5.62
N LYS A 73 11.52 -15.78 -4.47
CA LYS A 73 11.62 -14.36 -4.14
C LYS A 73 13.05 -13.98 -3.79
N LEU A 74 13.54 -12.92 -4.39
CA LEU A 74 14.85 -12.35 -4.09
C LEU A 74 14.71 -10.86 -3.82
N ALA A 75 15.18 -10.42 -2.66
CA ALA A 75 15.30 -9.01 -2.31
C ALA A 75 16.77 -8.62 -2.16
N ILE A 76 17.16 -7.52 -2.82
CA ILE A 76 18.49 -6.93 -2.79
C ILE A 76 18.37 -5.55 -2.15
N ASN A 77 18.98 -5.46 -0.96
CA ASN A 77 18.99 -4.34 0.01
C ASN A 77 17.61 -3.89 0.52
N LEU A 78 17.42 -3.82 1.84
CA LEU A 78 16.22 -3.35 2.54
C LEU A 78 16.61 -2.77 3.92
N GLY A 79 17.51 -1.79 3.94
CA GLY A 79 17.81 -0.94 5.11
C GLY A 79 18.88 -1.47 6.07
N GLY A 80 20.13 -1.61 5.60
CA GLY A 80 21.30 -1.95 6.42
C GLY A 80 22.60 -1.32 5.89
N ASP A 81 23.76 -1.84 6.31
CA ASP A 81 25.05 -1.49 5.70
C ASP A 81 24.98 -1.66 4.18
N GLY A 82 25.43 -0.65 3.43
CA GLY A 82 25.40 -0.66 1.97
C GLY A 82 26.03 -1.92 1.37
N ILE A 83 25.49 -2.37 0.23
CA ILE A 83 26.11 -3.44 -0.55
C ILE A 83 27.05 -2.78 -1.56
N ASP A 84 28.33 -3.12 -1.54
CA ASP A 84 29.27 -2.59 -2.52
C ASP A 84 28.98 -3.13 -3.92
N GLN A 85 29.12 -2.27 -4.94
CA GLN A 85 28.90 -2.65 -6.33
C GLN A 85 29.80 -3.82 -6.75
N SER A 86 31.04 -3.88 -6.26
CA SER A 86 31.96 -4.99 -6.54
C SER A 86 31.46 -6.33 -5.98
N VAL A 87 30.75 -6.30 -4.84
CA VAL A 87 30.19 -7.48 -4.18
C VAL A 87 28.93 -7.94 -4.92
N LEU A 88 28.13 -7.04 -5.48
CA LEU A 88 26.96 -7.40 -6.32
C LEU A 88 27.34 -8.27 -7.51
N ALA A 89 28.51 -8.07 -8.12
CA ALA A 89 28.99 -8.87 -9.25
C ALA A 89 29.11 -10.37 -8.91
N LEU A 90 29.25 -10.74 -7.63
CA LEU A 90 29.27 -12.14 -7.19
C LEU A 90 27.94 -12.87 -7.43
N LEU A 91 26.85 -12.14 -7.70
CA LEU A 91 25.54 -12.71 -8.03
C LEU A 91 25.40 -13.10 -9.51
N GLU A 92 26.23 -12.55 -10.41
CA GLU A 92 26.09 -12.79 -11.86
C GLU A 92 26.08 -14.28 -12.25
N PRO A 93 26.96 -15.15 -11.69
CA PRO A 93 26.94 -16.58 -12.03
C PRO A 93 25.69 -17.32 -11.51
N TRP A 94 25.00 -16.72 -10.53
CA TRP A 94 23.82 -17.30 -9.89
C TRP A 94 22.54 -17.00 -10.66
N VAL A 95 22.40 -15.80 -11.23
CA VAL A 95 21.17 -15.35 -11.88
C VAL A 95 20.63 -16.37 -12.90
N PRO A 96 21.44 -16.94 -13.82
CA PRO A 96 20.95 -17.94 -14.77
C PRO A 96 20.40 -19.22 -14.14
N ARG A 97 20.74 -19.50 -12.88
CA ARG A 97 20.30 -20.70 -12.15
C ARG A 97 18.99 -20.49 -11.39
N LEU A 98 18.55 -19.24 -11.22
CA LEU A 98 17.32 -18.85 -10.53
C LEU A 98 16.09 -19.02 -11.43
N THR A 99 15.92 -20.23 -11.96
CA THR A 99 14.90 -20.56 -12.99
C THR A 99 13.45 -20.49 -12.50
N GLN A 100 13.23 -20.38 -11.20
CA GLN A 100 11.91 -20.28 -10.56
C GLN A 100 11.65 -18.90 -9.94
N LEU A 101 12.56 -17.93 -10.15
CA LEU A 101 12.44 -16.60 -9.57
C LEU A 101 11.23 -15.88 -10.16
N SER A 102 10.23 -15.61 -9.32
CA SER A 102 8.99 -14.92 -9.71
C SER A 102 8.93 -13.48 -9.21
N GLU A 103 9.63 -13.17 -8.12
CA GLU A 103 9.64 -11.85 -7.49
C GLU A 103 11.06 -11.33 -7.29
N LEU A 104 11.33 -10.14 -7.79
CA LEU A 104 12.58 -9.42 -7.60
C LEU A 104 12.32 -8.07 -6.94
N ARG A 105 12.95 -7.83 -5.80
CA ARG A 105 12.97 -6.53 -5.14
C ARG A 105 14.37 -5.94 -5.21
N TRP A 106 14.52 -4.88 -5.99
CA TRP A 106 15.74 -4.12 -6.16
C TRP A 106 15.64 -2.81 -5.39
N SER A 107 16.31 -2.71 -4.25
CA SER A 107 16.13 -1.61 -3.31
C SER A 107 17.47 -1.13 -2.75
N LEU A 108 18.38 -0.78 -3.67
CA LEU A 108 19.67 -0.16 -3.36
C LEU A 108 19.52 1.35 -3.24
N ASP A 109 20.29 1.92 -2.32
CA ASP A 109 20.51 3.36 -2.09
C ASP A 109 21.41 4.00 -3.15
N TYR A 110 21.80 3.25 -4.18
CA TYR A 110 22.52 3.74 -5.35
C TYR A 110 22.13 2.94 -6.60
N VAL A 111 22.34 3.54 -7.78
CA VAL A 111 22.26 2.82 -9.05
C VAL A 111 23.66 2.38 -9.44
N PRO A 112 23.95 1.06 -9.57
CA PRO A 112 25.27 0.59 -9.96
C PRO A 112 25.70 1.16 -11.31
N ASP A 113 26.98 1.49 -11.46
CA ASP A 113 27.53 1.95 -12.74
C ASP A 113 27.42 0.87 -13.82
N ASN A 114 27.57 -0.40 -13.43
CA ASN A 114 27.36 -1.55 -14.29
C ASN A 114 26.01 -2.23 -13.99
N LEU A 115 25.05 -2.08 -14.91
CA LEU A 115 23.72 -2.69 -14.82
C LEU A 115 23.61 -4.09 -15.46
N GLN A 116 24.74 -4.72 -15.80
CA GLN A 116 24.77 -6.07 -16.36
C GLN A 116 24.04 -7.08 -15.49
N LEU A 117 24.14 -6.98 -14.16
CA LEU A 117 23.43 -7.85 -13.24
C LEU A 117 21.90 -7.74 -13.40
N VAL A 118 21.38 -6.52 -13.53
CA VAL A 118 19.94 -6.27 -13.74
C VAL A 118 19.50 -6.83 -15.09
N GLN A 119 20.30 -6.62 -16.14
CA GLN A 119 20.04 -7.19 -17.46
C GLN A 119 20.06 -8.73 -17.45
N LEU A 120 20.91 -9.35 -16.64
CA LEU A 120 20.89 -10.81 -16.44
C LEU A 120 19.55 -11.26 -15.84
N PHE A 121 19.01 -10.55 -14.84
CA PHE A 121 17.69 -10.88 -14.30
C PHE A 121 16.60 -10.76 -15.38
N GLN A 122 16.60 -9.67 -16.14
CA GLN A 122 15.64 -9.42 -17.22
C GLN A 122 15.70 -10.48 -18.33
N THR A 123 16.89 -11.01 -18.65
CA THR A 123 17.07 -11.91 -19.80
C THR A 123 17.11 -13.39 -19.44
N LYS A 124 17.47 -13.74 -18.20
CA LYS A 124 17.65 -15.15 -17.77
C LYS A 124 16.53 -15.64 -16.85
N CYS A 125 15.86 -14.75 -16.12
CA CYS A 125 14.79 -15.13 -15.19
C CYS A 125 13.41 -14.91 -15.82
N SER A 126 13.06 -15.74 -16.80
CA SER A 126 11.79 -15.62 -17.56
C SER A 126 10.50 -15.77 -16.74
N THR A 127 10.61 -16.29 -15.51
CA THR A 127 9.48 -16.48 -14.59
C THR A 127 9.15 -15.24 -13.75
N ILE A 128 9.97 -14.19 -13.80
CA ILE A 128 9.73 -12.96 -13.04
C ILE A 128 8.41 -12.34 -13.51
N SER A 129 7.50 -12.18 -12.55
CA SER A 129 6.20 -11.57 -12.77
C SER A 129 5.95 -10.38 -11.84
N SER A 130 6.72 -10.24 -10.76
CA SER A 130 6.61 -9.14 -9.80
C SER A 130 7.97 -8.48 -9.61
N VAL A 131 8.03 -7.16 -9.80
CA VAL A 131 9.26 -6.39 -9.65
C VAL A 131 9.00 -5.13 -8.82
N TYR A 132 9.87 -4.91 -7.84
CA TYR A 132 9.99 -3.64 -7.12
C TYR A 132 11.34 -3.01 -7.45
N VAL A 133 11.35 -1.73 -7.77
CA VAL A 133 12.56 -0.93 -7.99
C VAL A 133 12.50 0.32 -7.12
N LEU A 134 13.50 0.51 -6.26
CA LEU A 134 13.84 1.80 -5.67
C LEU A 134 14.81 2.52 -6.60
N PHE A 135 14.51 3.77 -6.92
CA PHE A 135 15.43 4.70 -7.53
C PHE A 135 15.95 5.66 -6.46
N PRO A 136 17.26 5.69 -6.23
CA PRO A 136 17.85 6.36 -5.09
C PRO A 136 17.88 7.88 -5.22
N GLU A 137 17.99 8.51 -4.05
CA GLU A 137 18.00 9.95 -3.79
C GLU A 137 19.08 10.75 -4.56
N GLY A 138 18.83 12.06 -4.72
CA GLY A 138 19.81 13.04 -5.22
C GLY A 138 20.25 12.88 -6.68
N ARG A 139 19.59 12.05 -7.49
CA ARG A 139 19.98 11.81 -8.89
C ARG A 139 19.33 12.82 -9.84
N ASN A 140 20.16 13.54 -10.59
CA ASN A 140 19.67 14.44 -11.63
C ASN A 140 19.11 13.66 -12.83
N PHE A 141 17.77 13.51 -12.88
CA PHE A 141 17.05 12.87 -13.99
C PHE A 141 17.28 13.52 -15.36
N ASN A 142 17.77 14.76 -15.42
CA ASN A 142 18.11 15.42 -16.67
C ASN A 142 19.50 15.01 -17.20
N SER A 143 20.31 14.30 -16.40
CA SER A 143 21.57 13.73 -16.88
C SER A 143 21.30 12.56 -17.82
N GLU A 144 21.95 12.56 -18.99
CA GLU A 144 21.87 11.47 -19.97
C GLU A 144 22.28 10.12 -19.36
N SER A 145 23.31 10.10 -18.50
CA SER A 145 23.76 8.87 -17.83
C SER A 145 22.69 8.29 -16.90
N VAL A 146 21.99 9.15 -16.16
CA VAL A 146 20.93 8.77 -15.23
C VAL A 146 19.71 8.26 -16.00
N GLN A 147 19.38 8.89 -17.13
CA GLN A 147 18.32 8.46 -18.04
C GLN A 147 18.57 7.06 -18.63
N ILE A 148 19.79 6.79 -19.07
CA ILE A 148 20.19 5.47 -19.58
C ILE A 148 20.07 4.44 -18.46
N GLN A 149 20.59 4.74 -17.26
CA GLN A 149 20.52 3.86 -16.11
C GLN A 149 19.07 3.55 -15.70
N PHE A 150 18.21 4.56 -15.62
CA PHE A 150 16.80 4.39 -15.28
C PHE A 150 16.05 3.56 -16.32
N SER A 151 16.28 3.81 -17.61
CA SER A 151 15.72 3.00 -18.69
C SER A 151 16.11 1.52 -18.58
N LEU A 152 17.39 1.24 -18.27
CA LEU A 152 17.88 -0.11 -18.11
C LEU A 152 17.31 -0.81 -16.87
N LEU A 153 17.12 -0.10 -15.76
CA LEU A 153 16.45 -0.63 -14.56
C LEU A 153 15.01 -1.06 -14.85
N LEU A 154 14.31 -0.33 -15.72
CA LEU A 154 12.92 -0.58 -16.09
C LEU A 154 12.75 -1.55 -17.29
N GLY A 155 13.83 -2.21 -17.74
CA GLY A 155 13.82 -3.11 -18.90
C GLY A 155 13.09 -4.45 -18.75
N PHE A 156 12.33 -4.65 -17.68
CA PHE A 156 11.56 -5.89 -17.43
C PHE A 156 10.36 -6.00 -18.37
N LYS A 157 9.92 -7.24 -18.64
CA LYS A 157 8.83 -7.55 -19.58
C LYS A 157 7.89 -8.58 -18.97
N ASN A 158 6.65 -8.62 -19.48
CA ASN A 158 5.63 -9.60 -19.09
C ASN A 158 5.30 -9.60 -17.57
N LEU A 159 5.45 -8.44 -16.91
CA LEU A 159 5.12 -8.32 -15.50
C LEU A 159 3.60 -8.37 -15.26
N VAL A 160 3.24 -8.91 -14.10
CA VAL A 160 1.90 -8.91 -13.52
C VAL A 160 1.82 -7.84 -12.42
N GLU A 161 2.91 -7.61 -11.70
CA GLU A 161 3.00 -6.60 -10.66
C GLU A 161 4.26 -5.77 -10.83
N PHE A 162 4.13 -4.45 -10.70
CA PHE A 162 5.26 -3.54 -10.76
C PHE A 162 5.11 -2.43 -9.73
N THR A 163 6.19 -2.19 -8.99
CA THR A 163 6.31 -1.07 -8.05
C THR A 163 7.56 -0.27 -8.38
N LEU A 164 7.39 1.03 -8.55
CA LEU A 164 8.48 1.99 -8.63
C LEU A 164 8.40 2.93 -7.44
N GLU A 165 9.51 3.03 -6.73
CA GLU A 165 9.73 3.98 -5.64
C GLU A 165 10.85 4.93 -6.06
N ILE A 166 10.65 6.23 -5.90
CA ILE A 166 11.65 7.27 -6.14
C ILE A 166 11.67 8.15 -4.91
N ASP A 167 12.83 8.26 -4.29
CA ASP A 167 13.08 9.21 -3.21
C ASP A 167 13.90 10.37 -3.76
N GLU A 168 13.56 11.60 -3.37
CA GLU A 168 14.11 12.89 -3.83
C GLU A 168 14.13 13.05 -5.36
N PHE A 169 13.15 13.78 -5.91
CA PHE A 169 13.04 14.01 -7.35
C PHE A 169 13.26 15.48 -7.72
N ALA A 170 13.75 15.72 -8.94
CA ALA A 170 13.90 17.10 -9.43
C ALA A 170 12.55 17.69 -9.86
N ALA A 171 12.39 19.01 -9.72
CA ALA A 171 11.23 19.71 -10.26
C ALA A 171 11.05 19.43 -11.76
N GLY A 172 9.83 19.05 -12.17
CA GLY A 172 9.53 18.69 -13.56
C GLY A 172 10.05 17.31 -14.00
N PHE A 173 10.31 16.38 -13.08
CA PHE A 173 10.73 15.01 -13.44
C PHE A 173 9.62 14.20 -14.13
N GLU A 174 8.35 14.59 -14.00
CA GLU A 174 7.19 13.80 -14.40
C GLU A 174 7.23 13.37 -15.88
N PRO A 175 7.55 14.25 -16.85
CA PRO A 175 7.62 13.84 -18.26
C PRO A 175 8.73 12.84 -18.53
N ASN A 176 9.88 12.98 -17.87
CA ASN A 176 10.99 12.05 -18.00
C ASN A 176 10.62 10.69 -17.41
N CYS A 177 10.07 10.68 -16.19
CA CYS A 177 9.58 9.46 -15.54
C CYS A 177 8.55 8.73 -16.40
N ALA A 178 7.53 9.45 -16.87
CA ALA A 178 6.46 8.92 -17.71
C ALA A 178 6.96 8.32 -19.03
N ARG A 179 7.97 8.92 -19.66
CA ARG A 179 8.57 8.38 -20.90
C ARG A 179 9.15 6.98 -20.68
N PHE A 180 9.88 6.77 -19.58
CA PHE A 180 10.47 5.45 -19.30
C PHE A 180 9.43 4.45 -18.80
N LEU A 181 8.48 4.90 -17.97
CA LEU A 181 7.33 4.10 -17.57
C LEU A 181 6.52 3.62 -18.77
N THR A 182 6.29 4.47 -19.77
CA THR A 182 5.59 4.10 -21.01
C THR A 182 6.21 2.87 -21.66
N SER A 183 7.55 2.83 -21.75
CA SER A 183 8.25 1.69 -22.36
C SER A 183 8.04 0.41 -21.55
N LEU A 184 8.09 0.47 -20.22
CA LEU A 184 7.82 -0.68 -19.35
C LEU A 184 6.37 -1.16 -19.48
N LEU A 185 5.41 -0.23 -19.45
CA LEU A 185 3.98 -0.53 -19.49
C LEU A 185 3.58 -1.19 -20.81
N LEU A 186 4.11 -0.73 -21.95
CA LEU A 186 3.89 -1.35 -23.25
C LEU A 186 4.46 -2.78 -23.35
N ASN A 187 5.53 -3.07 -22.60
CA ASN A 187 6.12 -4.41 -22.53
C ASN A 187 5.44 -5.34 -21.51
N CYS A 188 4.44 -4.84 -20.76
CA CYS A 188 3.75 -5.58 -19.70
C CYS A 188 2.21 -5.57 -19.89
N PRO A 189 1.67 -6.13 -20.99
CA PRO A 189 0.23 -6.07 -21.29
C PRO A 189 -0.66 -6.81 -20.27
N ASN A 190 -0.07 -7.73 -19.49
CA ASN A 190 -0.77 -8.51 -18.46
C ASN A 190 -0.65 -7.91 -17.05
N LEU A 191 -0.19 -6.66 -16.94
CA LEU A 191 -0.03 -5.99 -15.64
C LEU A 191 -1.38 -5.87 -14.92
N GLN A 192 -1.43 -6.34 -13.67
CA GLN A 192 -2.59 -6.33 -12.80
C GLN A 192 -2.46 -5.35 -11.64
N SER A 193 -1.23 -5.11 -11.18
CA SER A 193 -0.93 -4.16 -10.11
C SER A 193 0.19 -3.21 -10.52
N LEU A 194 -0.08 -1.90 -10.40
CA LEU A 194 0.90 -0.84 -10.60
C LEU A 194 0.96 0.03 -9.33
N ALA A 195 2.15 0.20 -8.76
CA ALA A 195 2.39 1.12 -7.66
C ALA A 195 3.48 2.12 -8.03
N LEU A 196 3.19 3.41 -7.90
CA LEU A 196 4.09 4.52 -8.12
C LEU A 196 4.19 5.31 -6.82
N ARG A 197 5.38 5.38 -6.23
CA ARG A 197 5.61 6.00 -4.92
C ARG A 197 6.75 7.00 -5.03
N PHE A 198 6.43 8.28 -5.06
CA PHE A 198 7.44 9.32 -5.26
C PHE A 198 7.44 10.26 -4.06
N TYR A 199 8.54 10.30 -3.32
CA TYR A 199 8.70 11.09 -2.11
C TYR A 199 9.77 12.16 -2.31
N ASP A 200 9.50 13.37 -1.83
CA ASP A 200 10.43 14.49 -1.80
C ASP A 200 10.01 15.43 -0.67
N ASP A 201 10.97 15.95 0.10
CA ASP A 201 10.66 16.79 1.26
C ASP A 201 10.18 18.20 0.87
N ASP A 202 10.63 18.71 -0.27
CA ASP A 202 10.43 20.09 -0.70
C ASP A 202 9.51 20.23 -1.93
N LEU A 203 9.36 19.15 -2.70
CA LEU A 203 8.68 19.16 -3.98
C LEU A 203 7.43 18.28 -4.00
N GLN A 204 6.47 18.73 -4.80
CA GLN A 204 5.26 18.01 -5.10
C GLN A 204 5.19 17.72 -6.59
N TYR A 205 4.51 16.63 -6.94
CA TYR A 205 4.34 16.24 -8.34
C TYR A 205 2.87 16.18 -8.73
N SER A 206 2.58 16.56 -9.97
CA SER A 206 1.21 16.58 -10.47
C SER A 206 0.85 15.25 -11.13
N LEU A 207 -0.26 14.64 -10.71
CA LEU A 207 -0.80 13.44 -11.36
C LEU A 207 -1.12 13.67 -12.84
N ASP A 208 -1.71 14.82 -13.15
CA ASP A 208 -2.05 15.15 -14.53
C ASP A 208 -0.78 15.37 -15.36
N ALA A 209 0.28 15.98 -14.84
CA ALA A 209 1.55 16.14 -15.56
C ALA A 209 2.24 14.80 -15.85
N LEU A 210 2.25 13.92 -14.84
CA LEU A 210 2.78 12.55 -14.96
C LEU A 210 2.03 11.76 -16.03
N VAL A 211 0.70 11.79 -15.98
CA VAL A 211 -0.12 10.97 -16.88
C VAL A 211 -0.31 11.59 -18.25
N ALA A 212 -0.30 12.92 -18.40
CA ALA A 212 -0.30 13.59 -19.70
C ALA A 212 0.91 13.20 -20.55
N SER A 213 2.02 12.89 -19.89
CA SER A 213 3.27 12.48 -20.52
C SER A 213 3.33 10.98 -20.81
N LEU A 214 2.39 10.18 -20.30
CA LEU A 214 2.23 8.78 -20.70
C LEU A 214 1.61 8.73 -22.11
N ASN A 215 2.08 7.81 -22.94
CA ASN A 215 1.49 7.63 -24.27
C ASN A 215 -0.01 7.28 -24.13
N HIS A 216 -0.86 8.02 -24.85
CA HIS A 216 -2.31 7.83 -24.92
C HIS A 216 -2.71 6.42 -25.42
N GLU A 217 -1.80 5.69 -26.07
CA GLU A 217 -2.00 4.29 -26.47
C GLU A 217 -1.79 3.29 -25.32
N VAL A 218 -1.15 3.69 -24.21
CA VAL A 218 -0.92 2.81 -23.05
C VAL A 218 -2.27 2.39 -22.47
N THR A 219 -2.61 1.12 -22.71
CA THR A 219 -3.82 0.48 -22.22
C THR A 219 -3.43 -0.80 -21.50
N LEU A 220 -3.83 -0.91 -20.23
CA LEU A 220 -3.53 -2.02 -19.34
C LEU A 220 -4.85 -2.77 -19.04
N PRO A 221 -5.32 -3.64 -19.97
CA PRO A 221 -6.66 -4.23 -19.90
C PRO A 221 -6.87 -5.16 -18.69
N HIS A 222 -5.80 -5.54 -18.00
CA HIS A 222 -5.83 -6.40 -16.82
C HIS A 222 -5.57 -5.65 -15.51
N LEU A 223 -5.33 -4.33 -15.55
CA LEU A 223 -5.05 -3.52 -14.37
C LEU A 223 -6.24 -3.53 -13.41
N GLN A 224 -6.00 -4.05 -12.21
CA GLN A 224 -6.99 -4.17 -11.15
C GLN A 224 -6.63 -3.32 -9.93
N LYS A 225 -5.33 -3.09 -9.70
CA LYS A 225 -4.82 -2.32 -8.58
C LYS A 225 -3.91 -1.20 -9.08
N LEU A 226 -4.19 0.02 -8.65
CA LEU A 226 -3.39 1.20 -8.91
C LEU A 226 -3.10 1.91 -7.59
N GLN A 227 -1.82 2.09 -7.26
CA GLN A 227 -1.39 2.89 -6.11
C GLN A 227 -0.53 4.04 -6.63
N ILE A 228 -0.90 5.27 -6.29
CA ILE A 228 -0.07 6.45 -6.56
C ILE A 228 0.04 7.22 -5.25
N THR A 229 1.23 7.24 -4.66
CA THR A 229 1.47 7.76 -3.32
C THR A 229 2.70 8.64 -3.26
N GLY A 230 2.87 9.32 -2.12
CA GLY A 230 4.02 10.16 -1.81
C GLY A 230 3.65 11.65 -1.84
N THR A 231 4.52 12.51 -2.34
CA THR A 231 4.27 13.97 -2.38
C THR A 231 3.43 14.39 -3.58
N VAL A 232 2.31 13.68 -3.76
CA VAL A 232 1.34 13.95 -4.84
C VAL A 232 0.57 15.22 -4.53
N GLU A 233 0.51 16.11 -5.51
CA GLU A 233 -0.46 17.20 -5.60
C GLU A 233 -1.65 16.74 -6.46
N LEU A 234 -2.85 16.78 -5.89
CA LEU A 234 -4.10 16.49 -6.59
C LEU A 234 -4.94 17.76 -6.71
N ASP A 235 -5.46 18.02 -7.91
CA ASP A 235 -6.46 19.06 -8.14
C ASP A 235 -7.84 18.43 -8.19
N GLU A 236 -8.81 18.96 -7.45
CA GLU A 236 -10.19 18.44 -7.45
C GLU A 236 -10.80 18.40 -8.86
N ARG A 237 -10.43 19.37 -9.71
CA ARG A 237 -10.94 19.44 -11.08
C ARG A 237 -10.55 18.20 -11.88
N THR A 238 -9.40 17.59 -11.58
CA THR A 238 -8.87 16.39 -12.25
C THR A 238 -9.90 15.25 -12.22
N LEU A 239 -10.62 15.09 -11.11
CA LEU A 239 -11.56 13.98 -10.94
C LEU A 239 -13.02 14.40 -11.15
N PHE A 240 -13.40 15.62 -10.78
CA PHE A 240 -14.81 15.98 -10.60
C PHE A 240 -15.36 17.10 -11.49
N SER A 241 -14.53 17.79 -12.28
CA SER A 241 -15.03 18.88 -13.14
C SER A 241 -15.69 18.39 -14.44
N PRO A 242 -16.61 19.16 -15.06
CA PRO A 242 -17.22 18.81 -16.33
C PRO A 242 -16.25 18.50 -17.48
N PRO A 243 -16.58 17.52 -18.36
CA PRO A 243 -15.86 17.33 -19.61
C PRO A 243 -16.06 18.56 -20.48
N GLY A 244 -14.97 19.28 -20.78
CA GLY A 244 -14.98 20.53 -21.54
C GLY A 244 -14.26 21.69 -20.86
N GLU A 245 -14.03 21.64 -19.54
CA GLU A 245 -13.30 22.68 -18.79
C GLU A 245 -11.76 22.54 -18.85
N GLY A 246 -11.25 21.78 -19.84
CA GLY A 246 -9.83 21.53 -20.04
C GLY A 246 -9.50 20.04 -20.17
N PRO A 247 -8.21 19.70 -20.38
CA PRO A 247 -7.76 18.33 -20.40
C PRO A 247 -7.82 17.72 -18.98
N HIS A 248 -8.20 16.44 -18.90
CA HIS A 248 -8.22 15.67 -17.64
C HIS A 248 -7.38 14.39 -17.77
N PRO A 249 -6.05 14.49 -17.98
CA PRO A 249 -5.20 13.36 -18.31
C PRO A 249 -5.35 12.17 -17.37
N PHE A 250 -5.40 12.42 -16.05
CA PHE A 250 -5.52 11.35 -15.07
C PHE A 250 -6.89 10.67 -15.14
N ARG A 251 -7.98 11.43 -15.25
CA ARG A 251 -9.33 10.84 -15.41
C ARG A 251 -9.48 10.05 -16.70
N ASP A 252 -8.90 10.53 -17.78
CA ASP A 252 -8.90 9.84 -19.07
C ASP A 252 -8.07 8.55 -19.00
N PHE A 253 -6.97 8.57 -18.26
CA PHE A 253 -6.23 7.35 -17.93
C PHE A 253 -7.08 6.38 -17.12
N LEU A 254 -7.73 6.79 -16.04
CA LEU A 254 -8.60 5.90 -15.25
C LEU A 254 -9.72 5.30 -16.12
N SER A 255 -10.35 6.11 -16.98
CA SER A 255 -11.43 5.69 -17.87
C SER A 255 -11.00 4.63 -18.89
N ARG A 256 -9.73 4.65 -19.32
CA ARG A 256 -9.14 3.60 -20.19
C ARG A 256 -8.90 2.27 -19.46
N HIS A 257 -8.96 2.27 -18.13
CA HIS A 257 -8.67 1.11 -17.28
C HIS A 257 -9.88 0.72 -16.40
N PRO A 258 -11.03 0.35 -16.99
CA PRO A 258 -12.30 0.18 -16.28
C PRO A 258 -12.34 -1.01 -15.31
N ARG A 259 -11.29 -1.85 -15.29
CA ARG A 259 -11.16 -3.01 -14.40
C ARG A 259 -10.48 -2.70 -13.07
N ILE A 260 -10.04 -1.46 -12.84
CA ILE A 260 -9.49 -1.04 -11.55
C ILE A 260 -10.56 -1.26 -10.46
N LYS A 261 -10.21 -2.08 -9.47
CA LYS A 261 -11.02 -2.42 -8.29
C LYS A 261 -10.43 -1.83 -7.02
N ASP A 262 -9.13 -1.62 -6.98
CA ASP A 262 -8.39 -1.07 -5.85
C ASP A 262 -7.60 0.15 -6.31
N LEU A 263 -7.93 1.30 -5.74
CA LEU A 263 -7.26 2.57 -6.03
C LEU A 263 -6.81 3.22 -4.72
N GLU A 264 -5.52 3.52 -4.65
CA GLU A 264 -4.91 4.24 -3.54
C GLU A 264 -4.29 5.53 -4.06
N LEU A 265 -4.77 6.65 -3.53
CA LEU A 265 -4.27 7.99 -3.79
C LEU A 265 -3.71 8.56 -2.50
N GLY A 266 -2.43 8.30 -2.25
CA GLY A 266 -1.69 8.82 -1.08
C GLY A 266 -1.26 10.26 -1.30
N CYS A 267 -2.22 11.17 -1.52
CA CYS A 267 -1.96 12.58 -1.75
C CYS A 267 -1.67 13.31 -0.45
N LEU A 268 -0.75 14.29 -0.49
CA LEU A 268 -0.43 15.14 0.66
C LEU A 268 -1.00 16.55 0.51
N VAL A 269 -1.18 17.03 -0.72
CA VAL A 269 -1.73 18.36 -0.99
C VAL A 269 -2.88 18.28 -1.97
N LEU A 270 -3.94 19.02 -1.63
CA LEU A 270 -5.13 19.17 -2.45
C LEU A 270 -5.26 20.63 -2.91
N LYS A 271 -5.43 20.83 -4.22
CA LYS A 271 -5.83 22.12 -4.78
C LYS A 271 -7.35 22.16 -4.92
N SER A 272 -7.96 23.06 -4.16
CA SER A 272 -9.40 23.30 -4.22
C SER A 272 -9.83 23.86 -5.57
N TYR A 273 -10.98 23.38 -6.05
CA TYR A 273 -11.56 23.84 -7.30
C TYR A 273 -12.82 24.69 -7.06
N ASN A 274 -12.78 25.95 -7.48
CA ASN A 274 -13.90 26.89 -7.30
C ASN A 274 -15.00 26.75 -8.36
N GLY A 275 -14.87 25.82 -9.31
CA GLY A 275 -15.85 25.60 -10.38
C GLY A 275 -16.91 24.56 -10.03
N GLU A 276 -17.63 24.09 -11.03
CA GLU A 276 -18.67 23.08 -10.84
C GLU A 276 -18.04 21.72 -10.54
N ILE A 277 -18.43 21.11 -9.42
CA ILE A 277 -18.01 19.77 -9.01
C ILE A 277 -19.19 18.82 -9.19
N ASN A 278 -18.98 17.73 -9.94
CA ASN A 278 -19.97 16.68 -10.11
C ASN A 278 -19.35 15.29 -9.84
N PRO A 279 -19.71 14.63 -8.73
CA PRO A 279 -19.24 13.28 -8.38
C PRO A 279 -19.53 12.20 -9.43
N TYR A 280 -20.45 12.45 -10.36
CA TYR A 280 -20.76 11.52 -11.45
C TYR A 280 -19.56 11.23 -12.35
N TYR A 281 -18.70 12.21 -12.61
CA TYR A 281 -17.55 12.01 -13.51
C TYR A 281 -16.52 11.04 -12.94
N PHE A 282 -16.32 11.05 -11.62
CA PHE A 282 -15.52 10.03 -10.93
C PHE A 282 -16.11 8.63 -11.12
N SER A 283 -17.43 8.50 -11.06
CA SER A 283 -18.12 7.21 -11.25
C SER A 283 -17.95 6.64 -12.64
N LEU A 284 -17.87 7.50 -13.67
CA LEU A 284 -17.67 7.08 -15.05
C LEU A 284 -16.25 6.53 -15.26
N ALA A 285 -15.25 7.14 -14.64
CA ALA A 285 -13.86 6.74 -14.78
C ALA A 285 -13.54 5.41 -14.08
N LEU A 286 -14.27 5.09 -13.00
CA LEU A 286 -13.97 3.95 -12.13
C LEU A 286 -15.20 3.06 -11.87
N PRO A 287 -15.76 2.40 -12.91
CA PRO A 287 -17.01 1.66 -12.79
C PRO A 287 -16.91 0.38 -11.93
N SER A 288 -15.70 -0.15 -11.73
CA SER A 288 -15.46 -1.41 -11.00
C SER A 288 -14.87 -1.23 -9.61
N LEU A 289 -14.77 0.00 -9.11
CA LEU A 289 -14.07 0.30 -7.85
C LEU A 289 -14.77 -0.35 -6.64
N LYS A 290 -13.96 -0.98 -5.79
CA LYS A 290 -14.37 -1.67 -4.56
C LYS A 290 -13.55 -1.25 -3.34
N SER A 291 -12.28 -0.95 -3.52
CA SER A 291 -11.37 -0.48 -2.48
C SER A 291 -10.87 0.89 -2.88
N PHE A 292 -11.02 1.86 -1.98
CA PHE A 292 -10.53 3.20 -2.21
C PHE A 292 -9.84 3.76 -0.97
N GLU A 293 -8.64 4.30 -1.19
CA GLU A 293 -7.87 5.01 -0.18
C GLU A 293 -7.54 6.42 -0.69
N CYS A 294 -7.90 7.45 0.08
CA CYS A 294 -7.74 8.85 -0.30
C CYS A 294 -7.82 9.80 0.91
N LEU A 295 -7.61 11.09 0.68
CA LEU A 295 -7.87 12.16 1.65
C LEU A 295 -9.38 12.36 1.91
N ASP A 296 -9.70 12.81 3.12
CA ASP A 296 -11.05 13.19 3.58
C ASP A 296 -11.88 14.02 2.58
N HIS A 297 -11.33 15.09 2.02
CA HIS A 297 -12.07 15.96 1.10
C HIS A 297 -12.45 15.25 -0.21
N ILE A 298 -11.53 14.45 -0.77
CA ILE A 298 -11.82 13.60 -1.94
C ILE A 298 -12.87 12.55 -1.59
N CYS A 299 -12.77 11.97 -0.39
CA CYS A 299 -13.74 11.01 0.11
C CYS A 299 -15.16 11.60 0.18
N ASP A 300 -15.33 12.85 0.62
CA ASP A 300 -16.65 13.53 0.67
C ASP A 300 -17.33 13.52 -0.71
N GLN A 301 -16.58 13.77 -1.78
CA GLN A 301 -17.12 13.71 -3.15
C GLN A 301 -17.41 12.27 -3.58
N VAL A 302 -16.55 11.32 -3.24
CA VAL A 302 -16.72 9.91 -3.64
C VAL A 302 -17.94 9.26 -3.01
N ILE A 303 -18.25 9.53 -1.74
CA ILE A 303 -19.45 8.98 -1.08
C ILE A 303 -20.77 9.56 -1.62
N ARG A 304 -20.70 10.69 -2.35
CA ARG A 304 -21.83 11.29 -3.07
C ARG A 304 -21.97 10.73 -4.49
N SER A 305 -20.97 10.00 -4.97
CA SER A 305 -20.94 9.36 -6.28
C SER A 305 -21.60 7.97 -6.27
N THR A 306 -21.96 7.44 -7.45
CA THR A 306 -22.57 6.10 -7.54
C THR A 306 -21.62 4.96 -7.14
N VAL A 307 -20.32 5.24 -7.02
CA VAL A 307 -19.31 4.29 -6.56
C VAL A 307 -19.56 3.86 -5.11
N ALA A 308 -20.12 4.75 -4.28
CA ALA A 308 -20.49 4.48 -2.89
C ALA A 308 -21.25 3.16 -2.69
N SER A 309 -22.16 2.84 -3.62
CA SER A 309 -22.99 1.62 -3.57
C SER A 309 -22.22 0.30 -3.76
N ARG A 310 -20.97 0.38 -4.24
CA ARG A 310 -20.12 -0.75 -4.63
C ARG A 310 -18.87 -0.89 -3.75
N LEU A 311 -18.50 0.15 -3.00
CA LEU A 311 -17.34 0.13 -2.13
C LEU A 311 -17.48 -0.94 -1.05
N GLU A 312 -16.43 -1.74 -0.93
CA GLU A 312 -16.23 -2.79 0.07
C GLU A 312 -15.20 -2.35 1.12
N THR A 313 -14.23 -1.51 0.73
CA THR A 313 -13.21 -0.93 1.63
C THR A 313 -13.05 0.56 1.36
N LEU A 314 -13.06 1.35 2.43
CA LEU A 314 -12.80 2.79 2.40
C LEU A 314 -11.77 3.14 3.47
N ILE A 315 -10.66 3.75 3.05
CA ILE A 315 -9.61 4.25 3.93
C ILE A 315 -9.49 5.75 3.69
N ILE A 316 -9.74 6.53 4.74
CA ILE A 316 -9.73 7.98 4.72
C ILE A 316 -8.48 8.43 5.45
N ARG A 317 -7.51 8.96 4.72
CA ARG A 317 -6.30 9.56 5.28
C ARG A 317 -6.61 10.98 5.76
N GLU A 318 -5.88 11.41 6.79
CA GLU A 318 -5.97 12.78 7.31
C GLU A 318 -5.55 13.77 6.22
N GLY A 319 -6.41 14.73 5.91
CA GLY A 319 -6.17 15.79 4.94
C GLY A 319 -6.48 17.15 5.53
N SER A 320 -7.16 17.98 4.74
CA SER A 320 -7.57 19.34 5.11
C SER A 320 -9.04 19.37 5.52
N PHE A 321 -9.47 18.49 6.43
CA PHE A 321 -10.86 18.43 6.88
C PHE A 321 -11.36 19.78 7.40
N GLU A 322 -12.45 20.27 6.83
CA GLU A 322 -13.10 21.51 7.23
C GLU A 322 -14.46 21.23 7.87
N LYS A 323 -14.52 21.36 9.20
CA LYS A 323 -15.77 21.18 9.96
C LYS A 323 -16.83 22.20 9.50
N GLY A 324 -18.02 21.69 9.18
CA GLY A 324 -19.12 22.53 8.68
C GLY A 324 -19.03 22.82 7.19
N VAL A 325 -18.04 22.26 6.49
CA VAL A 325 -17.93 22.27 5.03
C VAL A 325 -17.98 20.84 4.51
N ASP A 326 -17.16 19.93 5.04
CA ASP A 326 -17.08 18.55 4.59
C ASP A 326 -18.16 17.65 5.21
N PHE A 327 -18.55 16.60 4.48
CA PHE A 327 -19.51 15.58 4.94
C PHE A 327 -20.91 16.09 5.35
N LEU A 328 -21.28 17.30 4.92
CA LEU A 328 -22.62 17.83 5.16
C LEU A 328 -23.71 17.04 4.40
N PRO A 329 -24.84 16.68 5.05
CA PRO A 329 -25.89 15.90 4.40
C PRO A 329 -26.59 16.67 3.27
N ASP A 330 -26.69 17.99 3.38
CA ASP A 330 -27.52 18.85 2.53
C ASP A 330 -26.78 19.50 1.34
N LYS A 331 -25.59 19.01 0.97
CA LYS A 331 -24.94 19.46 -0.28
C LYS A 331 -25.79 19.06 -1.50
N VAL A 332 -25.56 19.74 -2.63
CA VAL A 332 -26.24 19.51 -3.92
C VAL A 332 -26.37 18.02 -4.26
N PHE A 333 -25.31 17.26 -4.00
CA PHE A 333 -25.33 15.80 -4.05
C PHE A 333 -25.37 15.25 -2.63
N GLY A 334 -26.49 14.67 -2.23
CA GLY A 334 -26.61 13.99 -0.94
C GLY A 334 -25.66 12.80 -0.79
N ILE A 335 -25.30 12.47 0.45
CA ILE A 335 -24.51 11.29 0.76
C ILE A 335 -25.31 10.04 0.39
N ARG A 336 -24.66 9.10 -0.31
CA ARG A 336 -25.29 7.84 -0.70
C ARG A 336 -24.99 6.75 0.32
N SER A 337 -25.91 5.79 0.43
CA SER A 337 -25.68 4.58 1.22
C SER A 337 -24.51 3.77 0.66
N LEU A 338 -23.75 3.14 1.56
CA LEU A 338 -22.61 2.27 1.28
C LEU A 338 -22.91 0.83 1.75
N PRO A 339 -23.91 0.15 1.14
CA PRO A 339 -24.48 -1.10 1.65
C PRO A 339 -23.52 -2.29 1.57
N LYS A 340 -22.41 -2.17 0.83
CA LYS A 340 -21.39 -3.21 0.68
C LYS A 340 -20.12 -2.94 1.48
N LEU A 341 -20.04 -1.81 2.19
CA LEU A 341 -18.82 -1.43 2.90
C LEU A 341 -18.58 -2.39 4.07
N ARG A 342 -17.45 -3.08 4.04
CA ARG A 342 -17.03 -4.06 5.07
C ARG A 342 -15.91 -3.52 5.94
N LYS A 343 -15.03 -2.67 5.40
CA LYS A 343 -13.94 -2.02 6.13
C LYS A 343 -14.00 -0.50 5.98
N LEU A 344 -13.97 0.20 7.11
CA LEU A 344 -13.80 1.64 7.20
C LEU A 344 -12.60 1.97 8.11
N GLU A 345 -11.66 2.75 7.60
CA GLU A 345 -10.54 3.30 8.36
C GLU A 345 -10.57 4.82 8.21
N ILE A 346 -10.60 5.53 9.33
CA ILE A 346 -10.50 6.98 9.37
C ILE A 346 -9.18 7.27 10.08
N GLY A 347 -8.26 7.93 9.39
CA GLY A 347 -6.86 8.11 9.76
C GLY A 347 -6.53 9.45 10.43
N THR A 348 -7.52 10.31 10.69
CA THR A 348 -7.31 11.56 11.44
C THR A 348 -6.98 11.31 12.90
N ASN A 349 -6.11 12.14 13.47
CA ASN A 349 -5.84 12.11 14.90
C ASN A 349 -6.97 12.78 15.70
N ALA A 350 -7.70 13.73 15.12
CA ALA A 350 -8.78 14.47 15.77
C ALA A 350 -10.08 13.65 15.81
N PHE A 351 -10.51 13.27 17.02
CA PHE A 351 -11.74 12.50 17.17
C PHE A 351 -12.99 13.26 16.71
N ASP A 352 -13.04 14.58 16.92
CA ASP A 352 -14.17 15.42 16.49
C ASP A 352 -14.41 15.30 14.98
N ASP A 353 -13.34 15.34 14.19
CA ASP A 353 -13.39 15.24 12.73
C ASP A 353 -13.78 13.81 12.32
N ALA A 354 -13.15 12.80 12.93
CA ALA A 354 -13.53 11.40 12.73
C ALA A 354 -15.01 11.15 13.06
N PHE A 355 -15.54 11.83 14.08
CA PHE A 355 -16.90 11.70 14.54
C PHE A 355 -17.90 12.31 13.56
N GLU A 356 -17.60 13.45 12.96
CA GLU A 356 -18.44 14.04 11.90
C GLU A 356 -18.43 13.15 10.64
N ILE A 357 -17.28 12.60 10.25
CA ILE A 357 -17.19 11.62 9.15
C ILE A 357 -18.03 10.37 9.47
N MET A 358 -17.95 9.85 10.70
CA MET A 358 -18.74 8.69 11.13
C MET A 358 -20.25 8.96 11.10
N LYS A 359 -20.70 10.15 11.52
CA LYS A 359 -22.13 10.53 11.44
C LYS A 359 -22.65 10.49 10.00
N ALA A 360 -21.83 10.92 9.05
CA ALA A 360 -22.17 10.92 7.64
C ALA A 360 -22.21 9.50 7.04
N ILE A 361 -21.25 8.64 7.40
CA ILE A 361 -21.04 7.35 6.73
C ILE A 361 -21.79 6.20 7.40
N LEU A 362 -21.73 6.09 8.74
CA LEU A 362 -22.21 4.91 9.47
C LEU A 362 -23.70 4.59 9.29
N PRO A 363 -24.62 5.57 9.19
CA PRO A 363 -26.03 5.27 8.95
C PRO A 363 -26.30 4.49 7.65
N GLY A 364 -25.39 4.54 6.69
CA GLY A 364 -25.51 3.88 5.39
C GLY A 364 -24.72 2.57 5.25
N THR A 365 -24.10 2.03 6.31
CA THR A 365 -23.10 0.93 6.24
C THR A 365 -23.46 -0.31 7.07
N GLU A 366 -24.66 -0.86 6.89
CA GLU A 366 -25.13 -2.05 7.65
C GLU A 366 -24.24 -3.30 7.50
N ALA A 367 -23.42 -3.38 6.44
CA ALA A 367 -22.50 -4.48 6.17
C ALA A 367 -21.12 -4.33 6.83
N LEU A 368 -20.88 -3.28 7.60
CA LEU A 368 -19.56 -2.98 8.16
C LEU A 368 -19.11 -4.07 9.14
N GLU A 369 -17.90 -4.59 8.92
CA GLU A 369 -17.27 -5.65 9.72
C GLU A 369 -16.03 -5.14 10.48
N GLU A 370 -15.29 -4.18 9.92
CA GLU A 370 -14.09 -3.60 10.51
C GLU A 370 -14.16 -2.07 10.52
N LEU A 371 -14.02 -1.48 11.71
CA LEU A 371 -13.90 -0.04 11.92
C LEU A 371 -12.55 0.28 12.58
N ARG A 372 -11.81 1.23 12.01
CA ARG A 372 -10.58 1.76 12.59
C ARG A 372 -10.66 3.27 12.72
N ILE A 373 -10.38 3.78 13.91
CA ILE A 373 -10.50 5.20 14.27
C ILE A 373 -9.48 5.59 15.33
N THR A 374 -9.29 6.89 15.53
CA THR A 374 -8.59 7.42 16.71
C THR A 374 -9.39 7.16 18.00
N THR A 375 -8.73 7.32 19.15
CA THR A 375 -9.31 7.01 20.48
C THR A 375 -10.50 7.93 20.82
N VAL A 376 -11.56 7.34 21.40
CA VAL A 376 -12.80 8.05 21.80
C VAL A 376 -12.61 8.80 23.12
N PRO A 377 -12.76 10.14 23.17
CA PRO A 377 -12.70 10.91 24.41
C PRO A 377 -13.87 10.60 25.35
N HIS A 378 -13.55 10.34 26.63
CA HIS A 378 -14.46 9.80 27.63
C HIS A 378 -15.76 10.62 27.85
N HIS A 379 -15.66 11.94 27.98
CA HIS A 379 -16.75 12.74 28.56
C HIS A 379 -17.74 13.30 27.54
N CYS A 380 -17.35 13.46 26.27
CA CYS A 380 -18.11 14.25 25.31
C CYS A 380 -18.80 13.41 24.24
N TYR A 381 -18.18 12.31 23.80
CA TYR A 381 -18.61 11.60 22.61
C TYR A 381 -19.10 10.18 22.85
N HIS A 382 -18.88 9.62 24.03
CA HIS A 382 -19.09 8.21 24.29
C HIS A 382 -20.54 7.76 23.99
N HIS A 383 -21.56 8.45 24.50
CA HIS A 383 -22.95 8.08 24.22
C HIS A 383 -23.30 8.21 22.74
N ALA A 384 -22.85 9.27 22.09
CA ALA A 384 -23.16 9.54 20.69
C ALA A 384 -22.44 8.57 19.75
N PHE A 385 -21.19 8.22 20.05
CA PHE A 385 -20.42 7.19 19.35
C PHE A 385 -21.09 5.82 19.46
N LEU A 386 -21.49 5.40 20.67
CA LEU A 386 -22.23 4.15 20.84
C LEU A 386 -23.57 4.16 20.09
N GLY A 387 -24.24 5.31 20.02
CA GLY A 387 -25.42 5.51 19.19
C GLY A 387 -25.15 5.24 17.71
N LEU A 388 -24.03 5.73 17.16
CA LEU A 388 -23.67 5.50 15.77
C LEU A 388 -23.38 4.03 15.47
N LEU A 389 -22.77 3.29 16.41
CA LEU A 389 -22.48 1.86 16.24
C LEU A 389 -23.74 0.98 16.15
N THR A 390 -24.91 1.50 16.54
CA THR A 390 -26.18 0.77 16.34
C THR A 390 -26.52 0.59 14.85
N HIS A 391 -25.93 1.39 13.96
CA HIS A 391 -26.07 1.25 12.51
C HIS A 391 -25.17 0.17 11.91
N THR A 392 -24.25 -0.42 12.67
CA THR A 392 -23.27 -1.39 12.18
C THR A 392 -23.38 -2.74 12.90
N PRO A 393 -24.52 -3.44 12.79
CA PRO A 393 -24.80 -4.65 13.58
C PRO A 393 -23.86 -5.83 13.27
N LYS A 394 -23.14 -5.79 12.14
CA LYS A 394 -22.17 -6.81 11.72
C LYS A 394 -20.73 -6.51 12.15
N LEU A 395 -20.50 -5.45 12.93
CA LEU A 395 -19.17 -5.05 13.34
C LEU A 395 -18.50 -6.17 14.17
N ARG A 396 -17.38 -6.68 13.64
CA ARG A 396 -16.58 -7.77 14.24
C ARG A 396 -15.25 -7.28 14.80
N LYS A 397 -14.74 -6.17 14.28
CA LYS A 397 -13.43 -5.65 14.64
C LYS A 397 -13.48 -4.14 14.80
N LEU A 398 -13.12 -3.67 15.99
CA LEU A 398 -12.89 -2.27 16.28
C LEU A 398 -11.42 -2.10 16.68
N ILE A 399 -10.70 -1.23 15.96
CA ILE A 399 -9.33 -0.86 16.33
C ILE A 399 -9.33 0.63 16.63
N MET A 400 -8.83 0.98 17.81
CA MET A 400 -8.58 2.35 18.21
C MET A 400 -7.07 2.58 18.27
N TYR A 401 -6.56 3.52 17.50
CA TYR A 401 -5.15 3.92 17.60
C TYR A 401 -5.00 5.17 18.48
N ASN A 402 -3.77 5.46 18.89
CA ASN A 402 -3.43 6.52 19.86
C ASN A 402 -4.07 6.37 21.24
N PHE A 403 -4.26 5.13 21.70
CA PHE A 403 -4.70 4.82 23.05
C PHE A 403 -3.56 5.12 24.04
N GLY A 404 -3.44 6.38 24.47
CA GLY A 404 -2.37 6.80 25.36
C GLY A 404 -2.71 8.06 26.16
N ARG A 405 -2.36 8.02 27.45
CA ARG A 405 -2.50 9.12 28.43
C ARG A 405 -1.98 10.46 27.94
N SER A 406 -0.90 10.46 27.16
CA SER A 406 -0.30 11.67 26.57
C SER A 406 -1.20 12.32 25.51
N PHE A 407 -1.90 11.49 24.71
CA PHE A 407 -2.83 11.95 23.69
C PHE A 407 -4.09 12.53 24.32
N MET A 408 -4.67 11.82 25.30
CA MET A 408 -5.80 12.30 26.10
C MET A 408 -5.49 13.63 26.81
N LYS A 409 -4.25 13.80 27.33
CA LYS A 409 -3.73 15.07 27.89
C LYS A 409 -3.66 16.19 26.85
N ALA A 410 -3.10 15.90 25.67
CA ALA A 410 -2.96 16.89 24.60
C ALA A 410 -4.33 17.38 24.11
N THR A 411 -5.27 16.47 23.86
CA THR A 411 -6.65 16.82 23.47
C THR A 411 -7.42 17.56 24.57
N ALA A 412 -7.17 17.30 25.86
CA ALA A 412 -7.81 18.11 26.91
C ALA A 412 -7.26 19.55 26.94
N SER A 413 -5.96 19.72 26.70
CA SER A 413 -5.28 21.02 26.74
C SER A 413 -5.56 21.92 25.52
N VAL A 414 -5.66 21.35 24.31
CA VAL A 414 -5.89 22.11 23.06
C VAL A 414 -7.31 22.68 23.00
N PHE A 415 -8.28 22.01 23.62
CA PHE A 415 -9.69 22.37 23.53
C PHE A 415 -10.19 23.23 24.71
N GLY A 416 -9.27 23.79 25.51
CA GLY A 416 -9.62 24.77 26.56
C GLY A 416 -10.47 24.24 27.70
N PHE A 417 -10.52 22.91 27.89
CA PHE A 417 -11.25 22.33 29.02
C PHE A 417 -10.47 22.59 30.31
N PRO A 418 -11.08 23.21 31.34
CA PRO A 418 -10.42 23.44 32.62
C PRO A 418 -10.07 22.09 33.23
N GLN A 419 -8.78 21.88 33.56
CA GLN A 419 -8.20 20.73 34.26
C GLN A 419 -9.19 19.59 34.52
N LEU A 420 -9.54 18.83 33.47
CA LEU A 420 -10.22 17.56 33.65
C LEU A 420 -9.28 16.70 34.50
N GLN A 421 -9.71 16.35 35.71
CA GLN A 421 -8.98 15.39 36.55
C GLN A 421 -8.78 14.15 35.71
N LEU A 422 -7.52 13.90 35.36
CA LEU A 422 -7.15 12.76 34.54
C LEU A 422 -7.49 11.50 35.31
N PRO A 423 -8.09 10.50 34.65
CA PRO A 423 -8.25 9.23 35.29
C PRO A 423 -6.89 8.68 35.76
N GLY A 424 -6.83 8.25 37.02
CA GLY A 424 -5.73 7.42 37.53
C GLY A 424 -5.53 6.18 36.63
N ASP A 425 -4.39 5.49 36.72
CA ASP A 425 -4.15 4.30 35.87
C ASP A 425 -5.24 3.23 36.10
N ASP A 426 -5.80 3.19 37.32
CA ASP A 426 -6.95 2.37 37.69
C ASP A 426 -8.28 2.82 37.05
N GLU A 427 -8.46 4.12 36.81
CA GLU A 427 -9.66 4.67 36.16
C GLU A 427 -9.61 4.50 34.63
N GLU A 428 -8.42 4.50 34.02
CA GLU A 428 -8.22 4.23 32.59
C GLU A 428 -8.50 2.76 32.26
N LEU A 429 -7.96 1.83 33.05
CA LEU A 429 -8.28 0.40 32.97
C LEU A 429 -9.77 0.13 33.23
N SER A 430 -10.38 0.86 34.17
CA SER A 430 -11.82 0.81 34.42
C SER A 430 -12.62 1.32 33.22
N TYR A 431 -12.21 2.40 32.57
CA TYR A 431 -12.88 2.93 31.39
C TYR A 431 -12.79 1.97 30.20
N GLU A 432 -11.60 1.48 29.88
CA GLU A 432 -11.41 0.55 28.78
C GLU A 432 -12.29 -0.70 28.97
N ALA A 433 -12.34 -1.23 30.20
CA ALA A 433 -13.20 -2.34 30.56
C ALA A 433 -14.71 -1.99 30.40
N GLN A 434 -15.13 -0.80 30.81
CA GLN A 434 -16.51 -0.33 30.67
C GLN A 434 -16.92 -0.11 29.21
N LEU A 435 -16.08 0.52 28.40
CA LEU A 435 -16.30 0.71 26.96
C LEU A 435 -16.36 -0.65 26.26
N LYS A 436 -15.39 -1.54 26.50
CA LYS A 436 -15.40 -2.92 25.97
C LYS A 436 -16.67 -3.67 26.36
N ARG A 437 -17.14 -3.54 27.60
CA ARG A 437 -18.39 -4.17 28.06
C ARG A 437 -19.60 -3.63 27.30
N LYS A 438 -19.73 -2.31 27.16
CA LYS A 438 -20.85 -1.69 26.42
C LYS A 438 -20.82 -2.03 24.93
N LEU A 439 -19.63 -2.02 24.32
CA LEU A 439 -19.43 -2.44 22.93
C LEU A 439 -19.86 -3.88 22.68
N ARG A 440 -19.53 -4.82 23.58
CA ARG A 440 -19.98 -6.22 23.45
C ARG A 440 -21.50 -6.38 23.58
N ILE A 441 -22.18 -5.49 24.29
CA ILE A 441 -23.65 -5.52 24.38
C ILE A 441 -24.27 -4.99 23.08
N LEU A 442 -23.72 -3.91 22.52
CA LEU A 442 -24.25 -3.24 21.33
C LEU A 442 -23.88 -3.97 20.03
N CYS A 443 -22.69 -4.57 19.99
CA CYS A 443 -22.15 -5.34 18.88
C CYS A 443 -21.80 -6.75 19.38
N PRO A 444 -22.78 -7.67 19.48
CA PRO A 444 -22.54 -9.02 20.00
C PRO A 444 -21.55 -9.84 19.15
N ALA A 445 -21.42 -9.48 17.86
CA ALA A 445 -20.48 -10.10 16.92
C ALA A 445 -19.04 -9.60 17.08
N LEU A 446 -18.76 -8.66 17.99
CA LEU A 446 -17.45 -8.05 18.15
C LEU A 446 -16.44 -9.04 18.74
N GLU A 447 -15.52 -9.51 17.90
CA GLU A 447 -14.48 -10.48 18.23
C GLU A 447 -13.19 -9.79 18.71
N ILE A 448 -12.85 -8.65 18.11
CA ILE A 448 -11.59 -7.94 18.34
C ILE A 448 -11.86 -6.50 18.76
N ILE A 449 -11.29 -6.12 19.91
CA ILE A 449 -11.20 -4.74 20.38
C ILE A 449 -9.73 -4.50 20.72
N LYS A 450 -9.04 -3.74 19.88
CA LYS A 450 -7.62 -3.41 20.04
C LYS A 450 -7.44 -1.92 20.22
#